data_AF-A0A848YV33-F1
#
_entry.id   AF-A0A848YV33-F1
#
_cell.length_a   1.000
_cell.length_b   1.000
_cell.length_c   1.000
_cell.angle_alpha   90.00
_cell.angle_beta   90.00
_cell.angle_gamma   90.00
#
_symmetry.space_group_name_H-M   'P 1'
#
loop_
_entity.id
_entity.type
_entity.pdbx_description
1 polymer ?
#
loop_
_entity_poly.entity_id
_entity_poly.type
_entity_poly.pdbx_seq_one_letter_code
_entity_poly.pdbx_strand_id
1 'polypeptide(L)'
;MSIPKKSVILSICAIFFFIGCGPETIFLRPGLDTPSHHVSNGNKLLDMGKIEDAFQEFSRAKELDPEYTLAYVGMAMVYGHRGEYQLGRQYLAIAESLAGSDEEAAAVHTGLEKMNDMEKKTTN
;
A
#
# COMPACT_ATOMS: atom_id res chain seq x y z
N MET A 1 6.43 -59.50 -35.49
CA MET A 1 5.30 -59.05 -34.67
C MET A 1 5.15 -57.55 -34.88
N SER A 2 4.36 -57.15 -35.89
CA SER A 2 4.23 -55.75 -36.32
C SER A 2 3.15 -55.06 -35.49
N ILE A 3 3.56 -54.15 -34.61
CA ILE A 3 2.65 -53.33 -33.82
C ILE A 3 1.99 -52.30 -34.76
N PRO A 4 0.65 -52.22 -34.82
CA PRO A 4 -0.02 -51.30 -35.73
C PRO A 4 0.26 -49.85 -35.34
N LYS A 5 0.83 -49.06 -36.26
CA LYS A 5 1.23 -47.65 -36.08
C LYS A 5 0.13 -46.74 -35.52
N LYS A 6 -1.15 -47.10 -35.72
CA LYS A 6 -2.31 -46.36 -35.19
C LYS A 6 -2.47 -46.48 -33.66
N SER A 7 -2.00 -47.59 -33.07
CA SER A 7 -2.09 -47.84 -31.63
C SER A 7 -1.05 -47.04 -30.84
N VAL A 8 0.12 -46.79 -31.44
CA VAL A 8 1.20 -45.99 -30.83
C VAL A 8 0.83 -44.50 -30.82
N ILE A 9 0.19 -44.01 -31.90
CA ILE A 9 -0.27 -42.61 -32.00
C ILE A 9 -1.37 -42.31 -30.98
N LEU A 10 -2.31 -43.25 -30.76
CA LEU A 10 -3.39 -43.06 -29.80
C LEU A 10 -2.89 -43.03 -28.34
N SER A 11 -1.83 -43.80 -28.02
CA SER A 11 -1.19 -43.77 -26.70
C SER A 11 -0.34 -42.52 -26.45
N ILE A 12 0.28 -41.92 -27.48
CA ILE A 12 1.07 -40.68 -27.35
C ILE A 12 0.17 -39.47 -27.06
N CYS A 13 -1.03 -39.41 -27.65
CA CYS A 13 -2.00 -38.33 -27.36
C CYS A 13 -2.56 -38.38 -25.93
N ALA A 14 -2.65 -39.57 -25.32
CA ALA A 14 -3.11 -39.70 -23.94
C ALA A 14 -2.10 -39.16 -22.91
N ILE A 15 -0.79 -39.16 -23.24
CA ILE A 15 0.26 -38.66 -22.34
C ILE A 15 0.26 -37.12 -22.31
N PHE A 16 -0.05 -36.45 -23.41
CA PHE A 16 -0.18 -34.98 -23.45
C PHE A 16 -1.41 -34.44 -22.71
N PHE A 17 -2.41 -35.29 -22.45
CA PHE A 17 -3.62 -34.90 -21.69
C PHE A 17 -3.40 -34.89 -20.17
N PHE A 18 -2.37 -35.57 -19.66
CA PHE A 18 -2.07 -35.66 -18.22
C PHE A 18 -0.97 -34.71 -17.73
N ILE A 19 -0.31 -33.95 -18.61
CA ILE A 19 0.67 -32.92 -18.22
C ILE A 19 0.01 -31.53 -18.02
N GLY A 20 -1.28 -31.40 -18.34
CA GLY A 20 -2.06 -30.15 -18.20
C GLY A 20 -2.60 -29.86 -16.78
N CYS A 21 -2.03 -30.44 -15.73
CA CYS A 21 -2.39 -30.15 -14.34
C CYS A 21 -1.15 -30.14 -13.46
N GLY A 22 -0.18 -29.27 -13.77
CA GLY A 22 0.47 -28.59 -12.66
C GLY A 22 -0.60 -27.73 -12.00
N PRO A 23 -0.82 -27.76 -10.66
CA PRO A 23 -1.56 -26.66 -10.09
C PRO A 23 -0.82 -25.42 -10.54
N GLU A 24 -1.52 -24.41 -11.06
CA GLU A 24 -1.04 -23.07 -10.82
C GLU A 24 -0.88 -23.01 -9.31
N THR A 25 0.34 -23.26 -8.81
CA THR A 25 0.75 -22.67 -7.56
C THR A 25 0.74 -21.21 -7.90
N ILE A 26 -0.46 -20.61 -7.80
CA ILE A 26 -0.66 -19.22 -7.54
C ILE A 26 0.28 -19.02 -6.38
N PHE A 27 1.47 -18.51 -6.70
CA PHE A 27 2.35 -17.97 -5.71
C PHE A 27 1.55 -16.76 -5.25
N LEU A 28 0.68 -17.00 -4.26
CA LEU A 28 0.29 -15.95 -3.33
C LEU A 28 1.65 -15.46 -2.87
N ARG A 29 2.15 -14.41 -3.52
CA ARG A 29 2.87 -13.39 -2.79
C ARG A 29 1.82 -13.01 -1.76
N PRO A 30 1.95 -13.39 -0.48
CA PRO A 30 1.17 -12.68 0.51
C PRO A 30 1.55 -11.23 0.22
N GLY A 31 0.63 -10.46 -0.35
CA GLY A 31 0.82 -9.02 -0.48
C GLY A 31 1.19 -8.61 0.93
N LEU A 32 2.41 -8.11 1.10
CA LEU A 32 3.00 -7.92 2.41
C LEU A 32 2.15 -6.84 3.09
N ASP A 33 1.13 -7.28 3.84
CA ASP A 33 0.14 -6.47 4.57
C ASP A 33 0.85 -5.86 5.78
N THR A 34 1.81 -4.98 5.48
CA THR A 34 2.62 -4.27 6.45
C THR A 34 2.24 -2.79 6.47
N PRO A 35 2.36 -2.13 7.63
CA PRO A 35 2.11 -0.70 7.74
C PRO A 35 2.89 0.12 6.70
N SER A 36 4.16 -0.22 6.49
CA SER A 36 5.04 0.43 5.52
C SER A 36 4.56 0.32 4.06
N HIS A 37 4.01 -0.83 3.67
CA HIS A 37 3.50 -1.05 2.32
C HIS A 37 2.26 -0.19 2.08
N HIS A 38 1.35 -0.18 3.05
CA HIS A 38 0.16 0.66 3.02
C HIS A 38 0.50 2.15 3.01
N VAL A 39 1.46 2.63 3.81
CA VAL A 39 1.96 4.02 3.72
C VAL A 39 2.53 4.33 2.34
N SER A 40 3.34 3.44 1.77
CA SER A 40 3.90 3.63 0.42
C SER A 40 2.82 3.75 -0.65
N ASN A 41 1.76 2.92 -0.57
CA ASN A 41 0.64 2.98 -1.51
C ASN A 41 -0.21 4.23 -1.29
N GLY A 42 -0.49 4.60 -0.03
CA GLY A 42 -1.20 5.84 0.32
C GLY A 42 -0.51 7.07 -0.26
N ASN A 43 0.82 7.14 -0.17
CA ASN A 43 1.60 8.24 -0.75
C ASN A 43 1.44 8.31 -2.28
N LYS A 44 1.54 7.16 -2.98
CA LYS A 44 1.31 7.11 -4.44
C LYS A 44 -0.11 7.54 -4.80
N LEU A 45 -1.10 7.20 -3.99
CA LEU A 45 -2.50 7.59 -4.21
C LEU A 45 -2.70 9.09 -3.99
N LEU A 46 -2.06 9.69 -2.98
CA LEU A 46 -2.03 11.15 -2.82
C LEU A 46 -1.41 11.84 -4.04
N ASP A 47 -0.29 11.33 -4.56
CA ASP A 47 0.35 11.87 -5.77
C ASP A 47 -0.58 11.79 -7.00
N MET A 48 -1.47 10.80 -7.04
CA MET A 48 -2.51 10.65 -8.08
C MET A 48 -3.78 11.46 -7.80
N GLY A 49 -3.84 12.20 -6.69
CA GLY A 49 -5.04 12.94 -6.26
C GLY A 49 -6.19 12.05 -5.76
N LYS A 50 -5.94 10.76 -5.53
CA LYS A 50 -6.92 9.80 -5.00
C LYS A 50 -6.93 9.86 -3.47
N ILE A 51 -7.44 10.98 -2.96
CA ILE A 51 -7.34 11.34 -1.53
C ILE A 51 -8.02 10.30 -0.63
N GLU A 52 -9.18 9.78 -1.04
CA GLU A 52 -9.95 8.88 -0.17
C GLU A 52 -9.39 7.45 -0.17
N ASP A 53 -8.89 7.00 -1.31
CA ASP A 53 -8.17 5.73 -1.40
C ASP A 53 -6.89 5.79 -0.55
N ALA A 54 -6.17 6.92 -0.58
CA ALA A 54 -5.00 7.11 0.27
C ALA A 54 -5.34 7.04 1.76
N PHE A 55 -6.46 7.63 2.17
CA PHE A 55 -6.94 7.54 3.54
C PHE A 55 -7.20 6.11 3.99
N GLN A 56 -7.76 5.26 3.10
CA GLN A 56 -7.98 3.85 3.41
C GLN A 56 -6.64 3.12 3.61
N GLU A 57 -5.65 3.37 2.76
CA GLU A 57 -4.32 2.80 2.91
C GLU A 57 -3.67 3.22 4.24
N PHE A 58 -3.68 4.52 4.58
CA PHE A 58 -3.12 4.96 5.87
C PHE A 58 -3.91 4.43 7.08
N SER A 59 -5.23 4.28 6.94
CA SER A 59 -6.06 3.67 7.98
C SER A 59 -5.70 2.21 8.19
N ARG A 60 -5.45 1.46 7.10
CA ARG A 60 -4.97 0.08 7.18
C ARG A 60 -3.59 -0.01 7.84
N ALA A 61 -2.68 0.92 7.52
CA ALA A 61 -1.38 0.98 8.18
C ALA A 61 -1.51 1.16 9.71
N LYS A 62 -2.40 2.06 10.14
CA LYS A 62 -2.72 2.29 11.55
C LYS A 62 -3.40 1.08 12.22
N GLU A 63 -4.25 0.35 11.51
CA GLU A 63 -4.87 -0.87 12.05
C GLU A 63 -3.85 -1.99 12.28
N LEU A 64 -2.86 -2.10 11.40
CA LEU A 64 -1.80 -3.09 11.50
C LEU A 64 -0.79 -2.74 12.59
N ASP A 65 -0.47 -1.45 12.71
CA ASP A 65 0.40 -0.91 13.76
C ASP A 65 -0.12 0.46 14.22
N PRO A 66 -0.80 0.50 15.38
CA PRO A 66 -1.36 1.73 15.94
C PRO A 66 -0.32 2.78 16.33
N GLU A 67 0.96 2.42 16.44
CA GLU A 67 2.06 3.32 16.78
C GLU A 67 2.90 3.69 15.55
N TYR A 68 2.47 3.30 14.34
CA TYR A 68 3.21 3.58 13.10
C TYR A 68 3.17 5.07 12.74
N THR A 69 4.19 5.83 13.14
CA THR A 69 4.29 7.29 12.99
C THR A 69 3.93 7.78 11.59
N LEU A 70 4.42 7.11 10.55
CA LEU A 70 4.18 7.50 9.15
C LEU A 70 2.72 7.34 8.70
N ALA A 71 1.92 6.46 9.33
CA ALA A 71 0.49 6.36 9.05
C ALA A 71 -0.23 7.66 9.44
N TYR A 72 0.09 8.21 10.62
CA TYR A 72 -0.49 9.47 11.10
C TYR A 72 -0.02 10.67 10.28
N VAL A 73 1.25 10.70 9.84
CA VAL A 73 1.73 11.71 8.88
C VAL A 73 0.96 11.62 7.57
N GLY A 74 0.74 10.42 7.04
CA GLY A 74 -0.06 10.19 5.83
C GLY A 74 -1.51 10.66 5.99
N MET A 75 -2.18 10.32 7.09
CA MET A 75 -3.53 10.80 7.40
C MET A 75 -3.58 12.32 7.52
N ALA A 76 -2.57 12.95 8.11
CA ALA A 76 -2.48 14.41 8.16
C ALA A 76 -2.42 15.02 6.76
N MET A 77 -1.63 14.44 5.84
CA MET A 77 -1.58 14.91 4.45
C MET A 77 -2.93 14.78 3.75
N VAL A 78 -3.67 13.68 3.96
CA VAL A 78 -5.05 13.53 3.46
C VAL A 78 -5.92 14.70 3.93
N TYR A 79 -5.93 15.01 5.23
CA TYR A 79 -6.72 16.13 5.76
C TYR A 79 -6.26 17.48 5.20
N GLY A 80 -4.96 17.69 4.99
CA GLY A 80 -4.43 18.86 4.31
C GLY A 80 -4.96 19.00 2.87
N HIS A 81 -5.01 17.90 2.12
CA HIS A 81 -5.59 17.88 0.76
C HIS A 81 -7.11 18.10 0.74
N ARG A 82 -7.82 17.79 1.83
CA ARG A 82 -9.25 18.11 2.01
C ARG A 82 -9.49 19.56 2.48
N GLY A 83 -8.43 20.31 2.80
CA GLY A 83 -8.54 21.65 3.38
C GLY A 83 -8.82 21.67 4.89
N GLU A 84 -8.77 20.51 5.55
CA GLU A 84 -9.02 20.33 6.98
C GLU A 84 -7.71 20.48 7.79
N TYR A 85 -7.05 21.63 7.65
CA TYR A 85 -5.69 21.85 8.16
C TYR A 85 -5.57 21.71 9.69
N GLN A 86 -6.57 22.14 10.44
CA GLN A 86 -6.60 22.00 11.90
C GLN A 86 -6.60 20.52 12.31
N LEU A 87 -7.36 19.69 11.61
CA LEU A 87 -7.41 18.26 11.88
C LEU A 87 -6.10 17.58 11.45
N GLY A 88 -5.56 17.95 10.29
CA GLY A 88 -4.24 17.50 9.85
C GLY A 88 -3.14 17.78 10.88
N ARG A 89 -3.12 18.97 11.50
CA ARG A 89 -2.20 19.30 12.60
C ARG A 89 -2.38 18.43 13.84
N GLN A 90 -3.61 18.05 14.19
CA GLN A 90 -3.85 17.13 15.31
C GLN A 90 -3.24 15.75 15.02
N TYR A 91 -3.38 15.24 13.79
CA TYR A 91 -2.75 13.99 13.39
C TYR A 91 -1.21 14.08 13.41
N LEU A 92 -0.63 15.23 13.03
CA LEU A 92 0.82 15.44 13.16
C LEU A 92 1.27 15.50 14.62
N ALA A 93 0.48 16.06 15.53
CA ALA A 93 0.79 16.05 16.96
C ALA A 93 0.76 14.63 17.55
N ILE A 94 -0.16 13.78 17.08
CA ILE A 94 -0.16 12.35 17.43
C ILE A 94 1.11 11.69 16.90
N ALA A 95 1.46 11.92 15.63
CA ALA A 95 2.68 11.39 15.02
C ALA A 95 3.93 11.84 15.78
N GLU A 96 3.99 13.10 16.23
CA GLU A 96 5.09 13.63 17.05
C GLU A 96 5.23 12.89 18.38
N SER A 97 4.10 12.57 19.03
CA SER A 97 4.11 11.83 20.30
C SER A 97 4.54 10.36 20.16
N LEU A 98 4.42 9.79 18.97
CA LEU A 98 4.77 8.41 18.65
C LEU A 98 6.18 8.26 18.09
N ALA A 99 6.75 9.34 17.54
CA ALA A 99 8.04 9.32 16.86
C ALA A 99 9.15 8.78 17.78
N GLY A 100 9.68 7.60 17.43
CA GLY A 100 10.71 6.91 18.20
C GLY A 100 12.14 7.16 17.70
N SER A 101 12.29 7.75 16.51
CA SER A 101 13.58 8.01 15.88
C SER A 101 13.67 9.40 15.26
N ASP A 102 14.90 9.86 15.02
CA ASP A 102 15.16 11.15 14.38
C ASP A 102 14.56 11.21 12.96
N GLU A 103 14.56 10.09 12.24
CA GLU A 103 13.95 10.00 10.90
C GLU A 103 12.43 10.18 10.96
N GLU A 104 11.77 9.59 11.96
CA GLU A 104 10.34 9.76 12.16
C GLU A 104 9.99 11.19 12.58
N ALA A 105 10.77 11.77 13.50
CA ALA A 105 10.62 13.16 13.91
C ALA A 105 10.80 14.13 12.72
N ALA A 106 11.79 13.88 11.85
CA ALA A 106 11.99 14.66 10.63
C ALA A 106 10.82 14.56 9.65
N ALA A 107 10.20 13.38 9.54
CA ALA A 107 9.01 13.19 8.73
C ALA A 107 7.80 13.99 9.26
N VAL A 108 7.62 14.02 10.58
CA VAL A 108 6.58 14.83 11.24
C VAL A 108 6.83 16.32 10.99
N HIS A 109 8.07 16.79 11.17
CA HIS A 109 8.43 18.18 10.93
C HIS A 109 8.16 18.61 9.48
N THR A 110 8.59 17.78 8.52
CA THR A 110 8.29 17.99 7.10
C THR A 110 6.78 18.03 6.83
N GLY A 111 6.01 17.18 7.51
CA GLY A 111 4.54 17.20 7.45
C GLY A 111 3.94 18.51 7.93
N LEU A 112 4.45 19.08 9.03
CA LEU A 112 4.01 20.37 9.56
C LEU A 112 4.32 21.53 8.61
N GLU A 113 5.51 21.54 8.02
CA GLU A 113 5.89 22.54 7.00
C GLU A 113 4.95 22.50 5.79
N LYS A 114 4.73 21.30 5.24
CA LYS A 114 3.79 21.08 4.12
C LYS A 114 2.38 21.54 4.48
N MET A 115 1.90 21.25 5.69
CA MET A 115 0.59 21.66 6.16
C MET A 115 0.43 23.19 6.13
N ASN A 116 1.43 23.91 6.65
CA ASN A 116 1.43 25.37 6.67
C ASN A 116 1.48 25.96 5.26
N ASP A 117 2.24 25.34 4.35
CA ASP A 117 2.32 25.78 2.96
C ASP A 117 1.02 25.55 2.19
N MET A 118 0.33 24.43 2.44
CA MET A 118 -0.99 24.16 1.86
C MET A 118 -2.03 25.18 2.34
N GLU A 119 -2.07 25.47 3.65
CA GLU A 119 -3.01 26.46 4.22
C GLU A 119 -2.76 27.86 3.65
N LYS A 120 -1.50 28.30 3.61
CA LYS A 120 -1.12 29.60 3.04
C LYS A 120 -1.54 29.77 1.58
N LYS A 121 -1.36 28.73 0.76
CA LYS A 121 -1.74 28.74 -0.67
C LYS A 121 -3.26 28.84 -0.88
N THR A 122 -4.06 28.35 0.08
CA THR A 122 -5.52 28.47 0.01
C THR A 122 -6.02 29.83 0.49
N THR A 123 -5.25 30.51 1.35
CA THR A 123 -5.62 31.83 1.91
C THR A 123 -5.16 33.03 1.09
N ASN A 124 -4.28 32.84 0.09
CA ASN A 124 -3.79 33.87 -0.83
C ASN A 124 -4.51 33.79 -2.18
#